data_AF-A0A2V8UDA0-F1
#
_entry.id   AF-A0A2V8UDA0-F1
#
_cell.length_a   1.000
_cell.length_b   1.000
_cell.length_c   1.000
_cell.angle_alpha   90.00
_cell.angle_beta   90.00
_cell.angle_gamma   90.00
#
_symmetry.space_group_name_H-M   'P 1'
#
loop_
_entity.id
_entity.type
_entity.pdbx_description
1 polymer ?
#
loop_
_entity_poly.entity_id
_entity_poly.type
_entity_poly.pdbx_seq_one_letter_code
_entity_poly.pdbx_strand_id
1 'polypeptide(L)'
;PTAGERIFFGKGGCAACHQVNGRGSRLAPDLSSIGRWTAQSLRDTVLNPNQREGRERNVVVVKTREGREIRGLRRNEDTISLQLMDPAEKFHLLEKKNLAEVRYEEKSLMPDDYGRRLSAAEIENVVAYLKTLRARDLVRVAAAPITGGLDYDRIRNANREPHNWLTYWGGYQGHHYSALKQIVPENVGRLQTRWAFQMPGGGPLEATPLVVDGVMYTTGVLGRVFALDARTGRAIWQYQRRRKAVNPYDAAKVNRGVAMLGGRLFFTTSDAYLVALDAKTGLPLWETQMADHLQGFSGTMAPLALRDKIVAGISGAEFGVRGFIDAYDPATGKRLWRFDSIPGPGQFGNNTWEGDSWSRGGASTWMTGTYDPESDTLYWGIGNPGPDLNGDVRKGDNLFSCSVVALDPKTGKRKWHFQFTPHDVHDWDSTETPVLVVACFPTAPSLHLPRFPPLLISSQLAPPVV
;
A
#
# COMPACT_ATOMS: atom_id res chain seq x y z
N PRO A 1 18.77 27.81 -13.92
CA PRO A 1 18.02 26.63 -13.41
C PRO A 1 16.74 26.30 -14.19
N THR A 2 15.80 27.25 -14.35
CA THR A 2 14.53 27.02 -15.09
C THR A 2 14.75 26.60 -16.55
N ALA A 3 15.71 27.21 -17.24
CA ALA A 3 16.10 26.78 -18.59
C ALA A 3 16.60 25.32 -18.61
N GLY A 4 17.41 24.94 -17.62
CA GLY A 4 17.90 23.57 -17.46
C GLY A 4 16.81 22.54 -17.22
N GLU A 5 15.81 22.89 -16.42
CA GLU A 5 14.64 22.04 -16.19
C GLU A 5 13.86 21.78 -17.49
N ARG A 6 13.61 22.84 -18.28
CA ARG A 6 12.94 22.71 -19.58
C ARG A 6 13.73 21.82 -20.54
N ILE A 7 15.06 21.91 -20.54
CA ILE A 7 15.91 21.03 -21.34
C ILE A 7 15.82 19.60 -20.82
N PHE A 8 15.95 19.37 -19.51
CA PHE A 8 15.90 18.05 -18.89
C PHE A 8 14.62 17.27 -19.25
N PHE A 9 13.46 17.92 -19.19
CA PHE A 9 12.16 17.32 -19.51
C PHE A 9 11.74 17.45 -20.98
N GLY A 10 12.50 18.20 -21.78
CA GLY A 10 12.21 18.47 -23.19
C GLY A 10 13.33 17.92 -24.07
N LYS A 11 14.06 18.83 -24.73
CA LYS A 11 15.11 18.52 -25.71
C LYS A 11 16.16 17.50 -25.23
N GLY A 12 16.52 17.55 -23.96
CA GLY A 12 17.47 16.62 -23.35
C GLY A 12 16.90 15.22 -23.14
N GLY A 13 15.58 15.03 -23.06
CA GLY A 13 14.98 13.71 -22.91
C GLY A 13 15.43 12.93 -21.66
N CYS A 14 16.07 13.59 -20.68
CA CYS A 14 16.66 12.93 -19.52
C CYS A 14 15.59 12.22 -18.67
N ALA A 15 14.36 12.76 -18.67
CA ALA A 15 13.21 12.19 -17.98
C ALA A 15 12.72 10.85 -18.56
N ALA A 16 13.19 10.42 -19.73
CA ALA A 16 12.87 9.10 -20.29
C ALA A 16 13.54 7.96 -19.51
N CYS A 17 14.62 8.25 -18.78
CA CYS A 17 15.31 7.28 -17.92
C CYS A 17 15.24 7.68 -16.45
N HIS A 18 15.31 8.98 -16.14
CA HIS A 18 15.43 9.47 -14.78
C HIS A 18 14.14 10.10 -14.26
N GLN A 19 13.95 9.99 -12.95
CA GLN A 19 12.91 10.71 -12.22
C GLN A 19 13.51 11.91 -11.49
N VAL A 20 12.75 13.01 -11.39
CA VAL A 20 12.99 14.11 -10.45
C VAL A 20 11.66 14.48 -9.80
N ASN A 21 11.60 14.41 -8.47
CA ASN A 21 10.41 14.71 -7.66
C ASN A 21 9.16 14.06 -8.27
N GLY A 22 9.15 12.74 -8.42
CA GLY A 22 7.97 12.06 -8.96
C GLY A 22 7.84 12.07 -10.48
N ARG A 23 8.46 13.02 -11.19
CA ARG A 23 8.27 13.23 -12.64
C ARG A 23 9.37 12.55 -13.46
N GLY A 24 8.97 11.73 -14.44
CA GLY A 24 9.86 10.99 -15.34
C GLY A 24 9.82 9.48 -15.08
N SER A 25 10.72 8.76 -15.74
CA SER A 25 10.82 7.30 -15.68
C SER A 25 11.50 6.82 -14.41
N ARG A 26 11.08 5.64 -13.95
CA ARG A 26 11.61 4.91 -12.78
C ARG A 26 12.73 3.94 -13.15
N LEU A 27 13.11 3.89 -14.43
CA LEU A 27 14.12 2.98 -14.95
C LEU A 27 15.49 3.23 -14.28
N ALA A 28 16.01 4.45 -14.34
CA ALA A 28 17.29 4.83 -13.76
C ALA A 28 17.10 5.50 -12.37
N PRO A 29 18.19 5.78 -11.63
CA PRO A 29 18.10 6.41 -10.31
C PRO A 29 17.36 7.75 -10.33
N ASP A 30 16.59 8.02 -9.28
CA ASP A 30 15.99 9.32 -9.02
C ASP A 30 17.06 10.37 -8.75
N LEU A 31 16.94 11.53 -9.39
CA LEU A 31 17.93 12.60 -9.36
C LEU A 31 17.54 13.74 -8.40
N SER A 32 16.50 13.59 -7.58
CA SER A 32 15.99 14.67 -6.72
C SER A 32 17.00 15.14 -5.66
N SER A 33 18.03 14.35 -5.36
CA SER A 33 19.13 14.72 -4.46
C SER A 33 20.50 14.79 -5.14
N ILE A 34 20.56 14.75 -6.47
CA ILE A 34 21.83 14.63 -7.20
C ILE A 34 22.73 15.86 -7.06
N GLY A 35 22.15 17.01 -6.71
CA GLY A 35 22.88 18.28 -6.63
C GLY A 35 23.93 18.32 -5.51
N ARG A 36 24.02 17.30 -4.65
CA ARG A 36 25.15 17.08 -3.74
C ARG A 36 26.47 16.85 -4.49
N TRP A 37 26.42 16.40 -5.74
CA TRP A 37 27.59 16.18 -6.58
C TRP A 37 28.21 17.51 -7.02
N THR A 38 29.49 17.50 -7.36
CA THR A 38 30.17 18.68 -7.94
C THR A 38 29.62 18.96 -9.34
N ALA A 39 29.63 20.23 -9.76
CA ALA A 39 29.16 20.61 -11.10
C ALA A 39 29.97 19.91 -12.19
N GLN A 40 31.29 19.78 -11.99
CA GLN A 40 32.19 19.06 -12.90
C GLN A 40 31.78 17.60 -13.08
N SER A 41 31.57 16.89 -11.96
CA SER A 41 31.12 15.49 -11.97
C SER A 41 29.78 15.28 -12.69
N LEU A 42 28.84 16.21 -12.55
CA LEU A 42 27.57 16.18 -13.28
C LEU A 42 27.77 16.38 -14.77
N ARG A 43 28.58 17.38 -15.15
CA ARG A 43 28.92 17.68 -16.54
C ARG A 43 29.59 16.48 -17.22
N ASP A 44 30.59 15.89 -16.57
CA ASP A 44 31.30 14.73 -17.07
C ASP A 44 30.37 13.52 -17.23
N THR A 45 29.41 13.35 -16.32
CA THR A 45 28.41 12.26 -16.42
C THR A 45 27.48 12.45 -17.62
N VAL A 46 27.08 13.68 -17.93
CA VAL A 46 26.22 13.99 -19.08
C VAL A 46 26.98 13.84 -20.40
N LEU A 47 28.21 14.33 -20.46
CA LEU A 47 29.03 14.30 -21.67
C LEU A 47 29.64 12.93 -21.95
N ASN A 48 30.03 12.21 -20.90
CA ASN A 48 30.77 10.95 -20.98
C ASN A 48 30.08 9.85 -20.15
N PRO A 49 28.83 9.47 -20.44
CA PRO A 49 28.05 8.54 -19.61
C PRO A 49 28.66 7.13 -19.52
N ASN A 50 29.59 6.77 -20.43
CA ASN A 50 30.28 5.49 -20.48
C ASN A 50 31.68 5.50 -19.80
N GLN A 51 32.22 6.66 -19.41
CA GLN A 51 33.61 6.75 -18.93
C GLN A 51 33.78 6.52 -17.42
N ARG A 52 32.69 6.40 -16.66
CA ARG A 52 32.80 6.17 -15.21
C ARG A 52 33.03 4.70 -14.90
N GLU A 53 34.27 4.38 -14.51
CA GLU A 53 34.62 3.11 -13.86
C GLU A 53 33.74 2.88 -12.61
N GLY A 54 33.34 1.63 -12.36
CA GLY A 54 32.62 1.24 -11.15
C GLY A 54 31.10 1.52 -11.13
N ARG A 55 30.52 2.18 -12.14
CA ARG A 55 29.09 1.98 -12.42
C ARG A 55 28.98 0.59 -13.02
N GLU A 56 28.75 -0.39 -12.16
CA GLU A 56 28.55 -1.78 -12.55
C GLU A 56 27.67 -1.85 -13.80
N ARG A 57 28.05 -2.76 -14.71
CA ARG A 57 27.43 -3.11 -15.98
C ARG A 57 25.96 -3.46 -15.78
N ASN A 58 25.15 -2.44 -15.57
CA ASN A 58 23.78 -2.58 -15.08
C ASN A 58 22.82 -2.83 -16.23
N VAL A 59 23.25 -2.64 -17.48
CA VAL A 59 22.45 -3.02 -18.63
C VAL A 59 22.68 -4.49 -18.90
N VAL A 60 21.61 -5.26 -18.85
CA VAL A 60 21.65 -6.70 -19.07
C VAL A 60 20.68 -7.05 -20.19
N VAL A 61 21.15 -7.90 -21.10
CA VAL A 61 20.32 -8.57 -22.10
C VAL A 61 20.26 -10.04 -21.76
N VAL A 62 19.05 -10.56 -21.61
CA VAL A 62 18.81 -11.97 -21.34
C VAL A 62 18.07 -12.59 -22.51
N LYS A 63 18.44 -13.81 -22.86
CA LYS A 63 17.68 -14.65 -23.77
C LYS A 63 17.10 -15.82 -22.99
N THR A 64 15.78 -15.96 -22.96
CA THR A 64 15.14 -17.13 -22.35
C THR A 64 15.37 -18.36 -23.23
N ARG A 65 15.30 -19.56 -22.64
CA ARG A 65 15.35 -20.81 -23.42
C ARG A 65 14.21 -20.95 -24.43
N GLU A 66 13.11 -20.22 -24.22
CA GLU A 66 11.97 -20.11 -25.13
C GLU A 66 12.20 -19.09 -26.26
N GLY A 67 13.38 -18.47 -26.33
CA GLY A 67 13.78 -17.56 -27.42
C GLY A 67 13.40 -16.10 -27.22
N ARG A 68 12.78 -15.72 -26.09
CA ARG A 68 12.46 -14.32 -25.79
C ARG A 68 13.72 -13.57 -25.35
N GLU A 69 14.01 -12.45 -26.00
CA GLU A 69 15.08 -11.54 -25.57
C GLU A 69 14.50 -10.38 -24.75
N ILE A 70 15.13 -10.05 -23.63
CA ILE A 70 14.75 -8.93 -22.77
C ILE A 70 15.99 -8.11 -22.47
N ARG A 71 15.91 -6.80 -22.67
CA ARG A 71 16.98 -5.84 -22.36
C ARG A 71 16.50 -4.85 -21.32
N GLY A 72 17.27 -4.62 -20.26
CA GLY A 72 16.87 -3.70 -19.20
C GLY A 72 17.98 -3.40 -18.18
N LEU A 73 17.63 -2.60 -17.18
CA LEU A 73 18.50 -2.33 -16.04
C LEU A 73 18.35 -3.41 -14.98
N ARG A 74 19.46 -4.07 -14.65
CA ARG A 74 19.63 -4.95 -13.51
C ARG A 74 19.27 -4.20 -12.22
N ARG A 75 18.37 -4.81 -11.47
CA ARG A 75 17.93 -4.37 -10.14
C ARG A 75 18.60 -5.15 -9.05
N ASN A 76 18.73 -6.46 -9.27
CA ASN A 76 19.42 -7.33 -8.37
C ASN A 76 19.83 -8.62 -9.08
N GLU A 77 20.85 -9.31 -8.58
CA GLU A 77 21.37 -10.55 -9.17
C GLU A 77 22.14 -11.36 -8.13
N ASP A 78 22.04 -12.68 -8.21
CA ASP A 78 22.92 -13.62 -7.52
C ASP A 78 23.26 -14.81 -8.43
N THR A 79 23.79 -15.89 -7.85
CA THR A 79 24.18 -17.09 -8.59
C THR A 79 23.00 -17.81 -9.23
N ILE A 80 21.77 -17.64 -8.73
CA ILE A 80 20.58 -18.41 -9.16
C ILE A 80 19.50 -17.56 -9.84
N SER A 81 19.48 -16.25 -9.59
CA SER A 81 18.41 -15.35 -10.02
C SER A 81 18.93 -14.01 -10.53
N LEU A 82 18.11 -13.36 -11.34
CA LEU A 82 18.35 -12.04 -11.92
C LEU A 82 17.02 -11.29 -11.98
N GLN A 83 16.97 -10.12 -11.36
CA GLN A 83 15.86 -9.19 -11.44
C GLN A 83 16.29 -7.98 -12.27
N LEU A 84 15.53 -7.65 -13.32
CA LEU A 84 15.77 -6.47 -14.14
C LEU A 84 14.47 -5.70 -14.41
N MET A 85 14.60 -4.43 -14.77
CA MET A 85 13.52 -3.59 -15.24
C MET A 85 13.77 -3.16 -16.68
N ASP A 86 12.82 -3.39 -17.57
CA ASP A 86 12.93 -2.98 -18.97
C ASP A 86 12.56 -1.49 -19.18
N PRO A 87 12.75 -0.92 -20.39
CA PRO A 87 12.36 0.46 -20.68
C PRO A 87 10.86 0.76 -20.58
N ALA A 88 9.99 -0.24 -20.62
CA ALA A 88 8.56 -0.11 -20.31
C ALA A 88 8.29 -0.15 -18.79
N GLU A 89 9.35 -0.13 -18.00
CA GLU A 89 9.38 -0.22 -16.55
C GLU A 89 8.75 -1.50 -15.99
N LYS A 90 8.72 -2.60 -16.76
CA LYS A 90 8.24 -3.89 -16.29
C LYS A 90 9.36 -4.62 -15.57
N PHE A 91 9.06 -5.18 -14.40
CA PHE A 91 9.98 -6.10 -13.73
C PHE A 91 9.98 -7.47 -14.40
N HIS A 92 11.18 -8.03 -14.54
CA HIS A 92 11.40 -9.40 -14.98
C HIS A 92 12.16 -10.12 -13.87
N LEU A 93 11.49 -11.09 -13.23
CA LEU A 93 12.02 -11.88 -12.12
C LEU A 93 12.44 -13.27 -12.63
N LEU A 94 13.72 -13.44 -12.93
CA LEU A 94 14.24 -14.53 -13.74
C LEU A 94 15.06 -15.51 -12.90
N GLU A 95 14.83 -16.81 -13.11
CA GLU A 95 15.76 -17.85 -12.67
C GLU A 95 16.79 -18.12 -13.76
N LYS A 96 18.08 -18.06 -13.43
CA LYS A 96 19.16 -18.22 -14.40
C LYS A 96 19.17 -19.57 -15.11
N LYS A 97 18.71 -20.64 -14.44
CA LYS A 97 18.56 -21.97 -15.05
C LYS A 97 17.61 -21.99 -16.28
N ASN A 98 16.67 -21.03 -16.35
CA ASN A 98 15.70 -20.91 -17.44
C ASN A 98 16.19 -19.98 -18.57
N LEU A 99 17.39 -19.41 -18.43
CA LEU A 99 18.02 -18.55 -19.42
C LEU A 99 18.93 -19.39 -20.31
N ALA A 100 18.93 -19.07 -21.60
CA ALA A 100 19.90 -19.57 -22.57
C ALA A 100 21.18 -18.74 -22.51
N GLU A 101 21.05 -17.44 -22.25
CA GLU A 101 22.17 -16.50 -22.29
C GLU A 101 21.90 -15.29 -21.39
N VAL A 102 22.96 -14.76 -20.79
CA VAL A 102 22.99 -13.47 -20.07
C VAL A 102 24.19 -12.69 -20.59
N ARG A 103 23.93 -11.51 -21.17
CA ARG A 103 24.96 -10.58 -21.65
C ARG A 103 24.92 -9.30 -20.85
N TYR A 104 26.09 -8.84 -20.41
CA TYR A 104 26.26 -7.57 -19.73
C TYR A 104 26.82 -6.56 -20.73
N GLU A 105 26.16 -5.42 -20.89
CA GLU A 105 26.64 -4.37 -21.76
C GLU A 105 27.52 -3.39 -20.96
N GLU A 106 28.64 -3.00 -21.55
CA GLU A 106 29.52 -1.96 -20.99
C GLU A 106 28.95 -0.54 -21.20
N LYS A 107 28.00 -0.38 -22.12
CA LYS A 107 27.41 0.91 -22.46
C LYS A 107 26.23 1.25 -21.56
N SER A 108 26.16 2.51 -21.17
CA SER A 108 25.03 3.09 -20.45
C SER A 108 23.76 3.09 -21.31
N LEU A 109 22.59 3.04 -20.66
CA LEU A 109 21.32 3.38 -21.32
C LEU A 109 21.19 4.89 -21.59
N MET A 110 22.01 5.72 -20.94
CA MET A 110 22.06 7.14 -21.26
C MET A 110 22.69 7.30 -22.65
N PRO A 111 22.06 8.08 -23.56
CA PRO A 111 22.66 8.42 -24.84
C PRO A 111 24.04 9.05 -24.67
N ASP A 112 25.01 8.66 -25.50
CA ASP A 112 26.37 9.24 -25.52
C ASP A 112 26.50 10.40 -26.52
N ASP A 113 25.37 10.88 -27.05
CA ASP A 113 25.30 11.95 -28.04
C ASP A 113 24.98 13.32 -27.44
N TYR A 114 24.92 13.47 -26.11
CA TYR A 114 24.56 14.74 -25.47
C TYR A 114 25.46 15.92 -25.85
N GLY A 115 26.77 15.69 -26.03
CA GLY A 115 27.69 16.74 -26.51
C GLY A 115 27.43 17.20 -27.95
N ARG A 116 26.67 16.42 -28.74
CA ARG A 116 26.20 16.79 -30.09
C ARG A 116 24.76 17.30 -30.07
N ARG A 117 23.92 16.76 -29.17
CA ARG A 117 22.49 17.10 -29.04
C ARG A 117 22.26 18.44 -28.34
N LEU A 118 23.09 18.78 -27.35
CA LEU A 118 22.97 19.99 -26.53
C LEU A 118 24.18 20.90 -26.74
N SER A 119 23.94 22.21 -26.83
CA SER A 119 25.03 23.19 -26.83
C SER A 119 25.72 23.24 -25.46
N ALA A 120 26.94 23.77 -25.40
CA ALA A 120 27.65 23.94 -24.13
C ALA A 120 26.83 24.73 -23.11
N ALA A 121 26.14 25.79 -23.54
CA ALA A 121 25.26 26.57 -22.67
C ALA A 121 24.02 25.79 -22.20
N GLU A 122 23.46 24.92 -23.04
CA GLU A 122 22.36 24.03 -22.64
C GLU A 122 22.81 22.99 -21.59
N ILE A 123 24.02 22.46 -21.74
CA ILE A 123 24.62 21.55 -20.75
C ILE A 123 24.83 22.27 -19.41
N GLU A 124 25.39 23.48 -19.42
CA GLU A 124 25.53 24.28 -18.20
C GLU A 124 24.19 24.56 -17.53
N ASN A 125 23.15 24.84 -18.32
CA ASN A 125 21.80 25.03 -17.80
C ASN A 125 21.26 23.76 -17.13
N VAL A 126 21.42 22.59 -17.74
CA VAL A 126 21.02 21.30 -17.14
C VAL A 126 21.82 21.04 -15.86
N VAL A 127 23.14 21.24 -15.87
CA VAL A 127 23.98 21.08 -14.66
C VAL A 127 23.52 22.04 -13.56
N ALA A 128 23.24 23.31 -13.88
CA ALA A 128 22.73 24.29 -12.93
C ALA A 128 21.36 23.88 -12.35
N TYR A 129 20.49 23.27 -13.15
CA TYR A 129 19.23 22.68 -12.67
C TYR A 129 19.46 21.50 -11.73
N LEU A 130 20.28 20.52 -12.13
CA LEU A 130 20.61 19.37 -11.28
C LEU A 130 21.26 19.82 -9.95
N LYS A 131 22.05 20.91 -9.99
CA LYS A 131 22.62 21.56 -8.82
C LYS A 131 21.60 22.29 -7.94
N THR A 132 20.32 22.40 -8.27
CA THR A 132 19.30 22.84 -7.30
C THR A 132 18.65 21.66 -6.55
N LEU A 133 18.78 20.44 -7.07
CA LEU A 133 18.13 19.24 -6.53
C LEU A 133 18.89 18.70 -5.30
N ARG A 134 18.51 19.12 -4.09
CA ARG A 134 19.18 18.76 -2.82
C ARG A 134 18.52 17.61 -2.06
N ALA A 135 17.22 17.45 -2.25
CA ALA A 135 16.38 16.43 -1.63
C ALA A 135 15.10 16.24 -2.46
N ARG A 136 14.46 15.08 -2.29
CA ARG A 136 13.12 14.83 -2.85
C ARG A 136 12.11 15.73 -2.13
N ASP A 137 11.48 16.61 -2.88
CA ASP A 137 10.45 17.53 -2.39
C ASP A 137 9.08 16.89 -2.60
N LEU A 138 8.47 16.39 -1.52
CA LEU A 138 7.16 15.73 -1.56
C LEU A 138 6.02 16.67 -1.94
N VAL A 139 6.17 17.98 -1.76
CA VAL A 139 5.17 18.96 -2.22
C VAL A 139 5.22 19.11 -3.74
N ARG A 140 6.41 18.91 -4.33
CA ARG A 140 6.62 18.93 -5.79
C ARG A 140 6.50 17.57 -6.44
N VAL A 141 6.32 16.49 -5.67
CA VAL A 141 6.05 15.18 -6.26
C VAL A 141 4.79 15.32 -7.08
N ALA A 142 4.93 15.10 -8.39
CA ALA A 142 3.80 15.23 -9.30
C ALA A 142 2.63 14.36 -8.79
N ALA A 143 1.46 14.97 -8.65
CA ALA A 143 0.18 14.27 -8.52
C ALA A 143 -0.18 13.63 -9.87
N ALA A 144 0.72 12.82 -10.39
CA ALA A 144 0.55 12.14 -11.67
C ALA A 144 -0.65 11.21 -11.57
N PRO A 145 -1.44 11.07 -12.65
CA PRO A 145 -2.45 10.03 -12.74
C PRO A 145 -1.87 8.69 -12.31
N ILE A 146 -2.64 7.95 -11.54
CA ILE A 146 -2.25 6.60 -11.12
C ILE A 146 -2.38 5.71 -12.35
N THR A 147 -1.25 5.25 -12.89
CA THR A 147 -1.20 4.41 -14.09
C THR A 147 -0.51 3.08 -13.81
N GLY A 148 -0.95 2.05 -14.57
CA GLY A 148 -0.45 0.68 -14.47
C GLY A 148 -0.67 0.04 -13.10
N GLY A 149 -0.13 -1.17 -12.90
CA GLY A 149 -0.17 -1.87 -11.61
C GLY A 149 -1.52 -2.54 -11.31
N LEU A 150 -1.97 -2.43 -10.06
CA LEU A 150 -3.16 -3.12 -9.57
C LEU A 150 -4.38 -2.19 -9.55
N ASP A 151 -5.31 -2.37 -10.48
CA ASP A 151 -6.57 -1.61 -10.52
C ASP A 151 -7.71 -2.27 -9.72
N TYR A 152 -8.84 -1.56 -9.63
CA TYR A 152 -10.03 -2.03 -8.94
C TYR A 152 -10.60 -3.33 -9.53
N ASP A 153 -10.59 -3.47 -10.86
CA ASP A 153 -11.21 -4.63 -11.51
C ASP A 153 -10.42 -5.90 -11.24
N ARG A 154 -9.08 -5.82 -11.22
CA ARG A 154 -8.22 -6.92 -10.77
C ARG A 154 -8.50 -7.30 -9.32
N ILE A 155 -8.61 -6.32 -8.41
CA ILE A 155 -8.92 -6.60 -6.99
C ILE A 155 -10.33 -7.22 -6.84
N ARG A 156 -11.33 -6.66 -7.52
CA ARG A 156 -12.71 -7.17 -7.54
C ARG A 156 -12.77 -8.62 -7.99
N ASN A 157 -11.93 -8.98 -8.97
CA ASN A 157 -11.86 -10.31 -9.55
C ASN A 157 -10.61 -11.08 -9.09
N ALA A 158 -10.12 -10.86 -7.86
CA ALA A 158 -8.88 -11.47 -7.37
C ALA A 158 -8.87 -13.02 -7.47
N ASN A 159 -10.04 -13.66 -7.38
CA ASN A 159 -10.19 -15.10 -7.57
C ASN A 159 -9.81 -15.59 -8.98
N ARG A 160 -9.79 -14.72 -10.00
CA ARG A 160 -9.30 -15.03 -11.35
C ARG A 160 -7.78 -15.01 -11.45
N GLU A 161 -7.10 -14.46 -10.46
CA GLU A 161 -5.64 -14.38 -10.37
C GLU A 161 -5.12 -15.09 -9.10
N PRO A 162 -5.38 -16.39 -8.90
CA PRO A 162 -5.09 -17.07 -7.64
C PRO A 162 -3.60 -17.18 -7.31
N HIS A 163 -2.72 -16.84 -8.25
CA HIS A 163 -1.27 -16.73 -8.07
C HIS A 163 -0.85 -15.39 -7.44
N ASN A 164 -1.77 -14.42 -7.32
CA ASN A 164 -1.59 -13.14 -6.65
C ASN A 164 -2.37 -13.12 -5.32
N TRP A 165 -1.98 -12.22 -4.42
CA TRP A 165 -2.67 -11.90 -3.17
C TRP A 165 -2.85 -10.39 -3.10
N LEU A 166 -4.06 -9.89 -3.39
CA LEU A 166 -4.28 -8.53 -3.89
C LEU A 166 -4.81 -7.53 -2.85
N THR A 167 -5.19 -8.00 -1.66
CA THR A 167 -5.55 -7.16 -0.51
C THR A 167 -5.00 -7.79 0.76
N TYR A 168 -5.15 -7.13 1.92
CA TYR A 168 -4.89 -7.77 3.21
C TYR A 168 -5.63 -9.11 3.32
N TRP A 169 -6.89 -9.16 2.87
CA TRP A 169 -7.70 -10.36 2.90
C TRP A 169 -7.59 -11.30 1.68
N GLY A 170 -6.68 -11.03 0.74
CA GLY A 170 -6.58 -11.71 -0.56
C GLY A 170 -7.59 -11.21 -1.61
N GLY A 171 -8.80 -10.83 -1.18
CA GLY A 171 -9.84 -10.19 -2.00
C GLY A 171 -10.70 -9.22 -1.19
N TYR A 172 -11.77 -8.67 -1.77
CA TYR A 172 -12.63 -7.72 -1.07
C TYR A 172 -13.52 -8.36 0.01
N GLN A 173 -13.86 -9.64 -0.15
CA GLN A 173 -14.88 -10.33 0.66
C GLN A 173 -14.37 -10.87 2.00
N GLY A 174 -13.08 -10.75 2.32
CA GLY A 174 -12.56 -11.20 3.62
C GLY A 174 -12.25 -12.69 3.73
N HIS A 175 -12.25 -13.47 2.63
CA HIS A 175 -12.23 -14.94 2.71
C HIS A 175 -10.93 -15.55 3.22
N HIS A 176 -9.78 -14.88 3.06
CA HIS A 176 -8.47 -15.50 3.33
C HIS A 176 -8.26 -16.85 2.62
N TYR A 177 -8.84 -17.00 1.43
CA TYR A 177 -8.87 -18.25 0.69
C TYR A 177 -8.10 -18.12 -0.64
N SER A 178 -7.24 -19.10 -0.92
CA SER A 178 -6.56 -19.26 -2.21
C SER A 178 -7.16 -20.44 -2.98
N ALA A 179 -7.43 -20.24 -4.28
CA ALA A 179 -7.91 -21.30 -5.16
C ALA A 179 -6.77 -22.20 -5.72
N LEU A 180 -5.51 -21.97 -5.34
CA LEU A 180 -4.38 -22.80 -5.74
C LEU A 180 -4.50 -24.20 -5.11
N LYS A 181 -4.18 -25.24 -5.89
CA LYS A 181 -4.34 -26.65 -5.49
C LYS A 181 -3.07 -27.48 -5.70
N GLN A 182 -1.90 -26.83 -5.80
CA GLN A 182 -0.64 -27.56 -5.93
C GLN A 182 -0.27 -28.27 -4.63
N ILE A 183 -0.49 -27.61 -3.49
CA ILE A 183 -0.30 -28.16 -2.15
C ILE A 183 -1.67 -28.57 -1.62
N VAL A 184 -1.81 -29.85 -1.26
CA VAL A 184 -3.05 -30.50 -0.83
C VAL A 184 -2.76 -31.44 0.35
N PRO A 185 -3.78 -31.92 1.11
CA PRO A 185 -3.55 -32.82 2.24
C PRO A 185 -2.67 -34.04 1.92
N GLU A 186 -2.75 -34.56 0.69
CA GLU A 186 -2.00 -35.74 0.24
C GLU A 186 -0.50 -35.47 0.02
N ASN A 187 -0.08 -34.21 -0.09
CA ASN A 187 1.32 -33.86 -0.36
C ASN A 187 1.93 -32.81 0.59
N VAL A 188 1.15 -32.20 1.49
CA VAL A 188 1.63 -31.15 2.40
C VAL A 188 2.79 -31.62 3.29
N GLY A 189 2.85 -32.91 3.62
CA GLY A 189 3.98 -33.50 4.37
C GLY A 189 5.33 -33.45 3.64
N ARG A 190 5.37 -33.07 2.35
CA ARG A 190 6.58 -32.88 1.55
C ARG A 190 7.03 -31.41 1.48
N LEU A 191 6.33 -30.49 2.13
CA LEU A 191 6.65 -29.06 2.07
C LEU A 191 8.02 -28.78 2.70
N GLN A 192 8.81 -27.92 2.04
CA GLN A 192 10.13 -27.50 2.52
C GLN A 192 10.28 -25.99 2.39
N THR A 193 11.03 -25.38 3.31
CA THR A 193 11.40 -23.97 3.25
C THR A 193 12.15 -23.69 1.95
N ARG A 194 11.63 -22.79 1.12
CA ARG A 194 12.30 -22.40 -0.13
C ARG A 194 13.31 -21.28 0.05
N TRP A 195 12.99 -20.32 0.90
CA TRP A 195 13.84 -19.19 1.29
C TRP A 195 13.34 -18.62 2.61
N ALA A 196 14.19 -17.84 3.27
CA ALA A 196 13.83 -17.03 4.44
C ALA A 196 14.40 -15.62 4.26
N PHE A 197 13.64 -14.60 4.67
CA PHE A 197 14.07 -13.21 4.65
C PHE A 197 14.15 -12.68 6.08
N GLN A 198 15.34 -12.23 6.49
CA GLN A 198 15.54 -11.70 7.83
C GLN A 198 15.08 -10.25 7.92
N MET A 199 13.98 -10.01 8.64
CA MET A 199 13.46 -8.66 8.88
C MET A 199 14.37 -7.88 9.84
N PRO A 200 14.93 -6.73 9.43
CA PRO A 200 15.68 -5.87 10.34
C PRO A 200 14.77 -5.26 11.42
N GLY A 201 15.30 -5.09 12.64
CA GLY A 201 14.71 -4.23 13.68
C GLY A 201 14.24 -4.91 14.96
N GLY A 202 14.00 -6.22 14.94
CA GLY A 202 13.40 -6.94 16.07
C GLY A 202 11.97 -6.50 16.40
N GLY A 203 11.17 -7.39 16.98
CA GLY A 203 9.79 -7.12 17.38
C GLY A 203 8.75 -7.95 16.62
N PRO A 204 7.48 -7.87 17.05
CA PRO A 204 6.38 -8.64 16.48
C PRO A 204 6.13 -8.30 15.00
N LEU A 205 5.85 -9.33 14.20
CA LEU A 205 5.49 -9.23 12.79
C LEU A 205 4.05 -9.70 12.61
N GLU A 206 3.17 -8.78 12.21
CA GLU A 206 1.75 -9.06 11.95
C GLU A 206 1.37 -8.84 10.48
N ALA A 207 2.36 -8.54 9.63
CA ALA A 207 2.13 -8.19 8.24
C ALA A 207 1.57 -9.37 7.45
N THR A 208 0.46 -9.15 6.73
CA THR A 208 0.08 -10.02 5.62
C THR A 208 0.73 -9.48 4.33
N PRO A 209 1.65 -10.23 3.69
CA PRO A 209 2.27 -9.78 2.46
C PRO A 209 1.27 -9.67 1.32
N LEU A 210 1.37 -8.58 0.56
CA LEU A 210 0.70 -8.41 -0.73
C LEU A 210 1.59 -9.05 -1.81
N VAL A 211 1.03 -9.84 -2.73
CA VAL A 211 1.80 -10.42 -3.85
C VAL A 211 1.13 -10.02 -5.16
N VAL A 212 1.84 -9.24 -5.99
CA VAL A 212 1.35 -8.74 -7.28
C VAL A 212 2.41 -9.01 -8.35
N ASP A 213 2.04 -9.82 -9.34
CA ASP A 213 2.84 -10.11 -10.53
C ASP A 213 4.27 -10.61 -10.19
N GLY A 214 4.36 -11.43 -9.14
CA GLY A 214 5.60 -12.05 -8.65
C GLY A 214 6.41 -11.21 -7.66
N VAL A 215 6.02 -9.96 -7.39
CA VAL A 215 6.65 -9.12 -6.36
C VAL A 215 5.84 -9.22 -5.07
N MET A 216 6.51 -9.53 -3.97
CA MET A 216 5.94 -9.54 -2.62
C MET A 216 6.24 -8.21 -1.92
N TYR A 217 5.20 -7.53 -1.44
CA TYR A 217 5.29 -6.30 -0.66
C TYR A 217 4.86 -6.56 0.77
N THR A 218 5.71 -6.21 1.73
CA THR A 218 5.44 -6.46 3.15
C THR A 218 6.04 -5.37 4.03
N THR A 219 5.58 -5.30 5.28
CA THR A 219 6.00 -4.31 6.26
C THR A 219 6.82 -4.95 7.36
N GLY A 220 7.80 -4.19 7.85
CA GLY A 220 8.50 -4.50 9.09
C GLY A 220 8.11 -3.53 10.20
N VAL A 221 8.76 -3.66 11.35
CA VAL A 221 8.59 -2.74 12.48
C VAL A 221 9.02 -1.31 12.12
N LEU A 222 8.46 -0.33 12.82
CA LEU A 222 8.89 1.08 12.80
C LEU A 222 8.87 1.73 11.41
N GLY A 223 7.87 1.43 10.58
CA GLY A 223 7.68 2.09 9.27
C GLY A 223 8.62 1.63 8.17
N ARG A 224 8.99 0.34 8.19
CA ARG A 224 9.72 -0.33 7.10
C ARG A 224 8.75 -0.94 6.10
N VAL A 225 9.09 -0.82 4.82
CA VAL A 225 8.40 -1.51 3.71
C VAL A 225 9.44 -2.15 2.80
N PHE A 226 9.16 -3.36 2.35
CA PHE A 226 10.03 -4.13 1.47
C PHE A 226 9.27 -4.54 0.22
N ALA A 227 9.97 -4.53 -0.92
CA ALA A 227 9.59 -5.31 -2.10
C ALA A 227 10.60 -6.43 -2.29
N LEU A 228 10.11 -7.67 -2.38
CA LEU A 228 10.90 -8.87 -2.54
C LEU A 228 10.48 -9.59 -3.82
N ASP A 229 11.42 -10.27 -4.48
CA ASP A 229 11.07 -11.32 -5.44
C ASP A 229 10.41 -12.47 -4.67
N ALA A 230 9.12 -12.74 -4.92
CA ALA A 230 8.36 -13.75 -4.18
C ALA A 230 8.91 -15.19 -4.36
N ARG A 231 9.68 -15.43 -5.44
CA ARG A 231 10.29 -16.75 -5.71
C ARG A 231 11.52 -17.00 -4.86
N THR A 232 12.30 -15.97 -4.56
CA THR A 232 13.65 -16.10 -3.98
C THR A 232 13.81 -15.41 -2.63
N GLY A 233 12.86 -14.55 -2.23
CA GLY A 233 12.96 -13.71 -1.03
C GLY A 233 13.95 -12.55 -1.17
N ARG A 234 14.52 -12.36 -2.36
CA ARG A 234 15.57 -11.35 -2.60
C ARG A 234 14.95 -9.96 -2.65
N ALA A 235 15.48 -9.03 -1.84
CA ALA A 235 14.99 -7.66 -1.80
C ALA A 235 15.26 -6.93 -3.13
N ILE A 236 14.21 -6.35 -3.71
CA ILE A 236 14.29 -5.45 -4.86
C ILE A 236 14.57 -4.03 -4.37
N TRP A 237 13.84 -3.58 -3.35
CA TRP A 237 14.07 -2.32 -2.66
C TRP A 237 13.57 -2.39 -1.21
N GLN A 238 14.06 -1.47 -0.39
CA GLN A 238 13.61 -1.25 0.99
C GLN A 238 13.36 0.23 1.23
N TYR A 239 12.28 0.54 1.95
CA TYR A 239 11.98 1.85 2.48
C TYR A 239 12.02 1.85 4.01
N GLN A 240 12.56 2.91 4.60
CA GLN A 240 12.52 3.18 6.04
C GLN A 240 12.04 4.62 6.23
N ARG A 241 10.86 4.77 6.83
CA ARG A 241 10.41 6.09 7.25
C ARG A 241 11.18 6.55 8.47
N ARG A 242 11.63 7.81 8.48
CA ARG A 242 12.12 8.47 9.69
C ARG A 242 10.94 9.11 10.42
N ARG A 243 10.75 8.77 11.68
CA ARG A 243 9.71 9.40 12.52
C ARG A 243 10.10 10.86 12.78
N LYS A 244 9.10 11.76 12.77
CA LYS A 244 9.30 13.19 13.04
C LYS A 244 9.41 13.47 14.54
N ALA A 245 8.68 12.70 15.35
CA ALA A 245 8.69 12.76 16.80
C ALA A 245 8.55 11.34 17.37
N VAL A 246 9.00 11.15 18.61
CA VAL A 246 8.80 9.91 19.37
C VAL A 246 7.47 10.03 20.10
N ASN A 247 6.53 9.13 19.81
CA ASN A 247 5.25 9.07 20.51
C ASN A 247 5.44 8.40 21.89
N PRO A 248 5.13 9.07 23.02
CA PRO A 248 5.19 8.44 24.34
C PRO A 248 4.13 7.31 24.51
N TYR A 249 3.09 7.30 23.67
CA TYR A 249 2.00 6.31 23.66
C TYR A 249 2.18 5.22 22.58
N ASP A 250 3.40 4.99 22.10
CA ASP A 250 3.73 3.96 21.08
C ASP A 250 3.66 2.54 21.67
N ALA A 251 2.45 2.10 22.06
CA ALA A 251 2.21 0.80 22.67
C ALA A 251 2.30 -0.38 21.69
N ALA A 252 1.89 -0.16 20.43
CA ALA A 252 1.87 -1.19 19.39
C ALA A 252 2.86 -0.86 18.26
N LYS A 253 4.06 -1.45 18.33
CA LYS A 253 5.11 -1.32 17.30
C LYS A 253 4.93 -2.28 16.11
N VAL A 254 3.67 -2.64 15.81
CA VAL A 254 3.29 -3.59 14.76
C VAL A 254 2.78 -2.87 13.52
N ASN A 255 2.76 -3.58 12.40
CA ASN A 255 2.09 -3.15 11.18
C ASN A 255 1.57 -4.37 10.42
N ARG A 256 0.33 -4.28 9.91
CA ARG A 256 -0.38 -5.40 9.28
C ARG A 256 -0.22 -5.49 7.77
N GLY A 257 0.50 -4.56 7.14
CA GLY A 257 0.87 -4.67 5.73
C GLY A 257 0.60 -3.41 4.93
N VAL A 258 0.50 -3.60 3.62
CA VAL A 258 0.32 -2.53 2.64
C VAL A 258 -0.94 -2.76 1.80
N ALA A 259 -1.49 -1.68 1.24
CA ALA A 259 -2.40 -1.73 0.10
C ALA A 259 -1.67 -1.33 -1.18
N MET A 260 -2.17 -1.74 -2.34
CA MET A 260 -1.75 -1.23 -3.63
C MET A 260 -2.93 -0.70 -4.43
N LEU A 261 -2.77 0.47 -5.04
CA LEU A 261 -3.67 0.97 -6.07
C LEU A 261 -2.86 1.56 -7.21
N GLY A 262 -3.07 1.00 -8.40
CA GLY A 262 -2.22 1.14 -9.56
C GLY A 262 -0.74 0.88 -9.23
N GLY A 263 0.14 1.81 -9.64
CA GLY A 263 1.58 1.73 -9.37
C GLY A 263 2.04 2.23 -8.00
N ARG A 264 1.16 2.34 -7.00
CA ARG A 264 1.45 2.95 -5.68
C ARG A 264 1.12 1.99 -4.54
N LEU A 265 1.96 2.03 -3.50
CA LEU A 265 1.75 1.33 -2.23
C LEU A 265 1.34 2.30 -1.15
N PHE A 266 0.49 1.85 -0.22
CA PHE A 266 -0.01 2.64 0.89
C PHE A 266 0.10 1.86 2.19
N PHE A 267 0.57 2.50 3.25
CA PHE A 267 0.67 1.88 4.57
C PHE A 267 0.51 2.93 5.67
N THR A 268 -0.04 2.52 6.82
CA THR A 268 -0.13 3.39 8.00
C THR A 268 1.13 3.30 8.85
N THR A 269 1.33 4.27 9.73
CA THR A 269 2.47 4.29 10.65
C THR A 269 2.01 4.42 12.09
N SER A 270 2.84 3.94 13.02
CA SER A 270 2.60 4.04 14.46
C SER A 270 2.45 5.48 14.97
N ASP A 271 2.94 6.48 14.24
CA ASP A 271 2.76 7.92 14.52
C ASP A 271 1.57 8.52 13.73
N ALA A 272 0.59 7.69 13.36
CA ALA A 272 -0.68 8.07 12.74
C ALA A 272 -0.54 8.80 11.40
N TYR A 273 0.40 8.38 10.54
CA TYR A 273 0.45 8.81 9.15
C TYR A 273 -0.07 7.73 8.21
N LEU A 274 -0.68 8.15 7.11
CA LEU A 274 -0.84 7.36 5.89
C LEU A 274 0.26 7.78 4.91
N VAL A 275 1.00 6.83 4.38
CA VAL A 275 2.15 7.10 3.51
C VAL A 275 1.97 6.40 2.17
N ALA A 276 2.23 7.12 1.08
CA ALA A 276 2.27 6.55 -0.27
C ALA A 276 3.69 6.40 -0.77
N LEU A 277 4.01 5.24 -1.34
CA LEU A 277 5.27 4.92 -1.99
C LEU A 277 5.03 4.55 -3.45
N ASP A 278 6.01 4.82 -4.31
CA ASP A 278 6.04 4.23 -5.64
C ASP A 278 6.37 2.73 -5.55
N ALA A 279 5.52 1.87 -6.14
CA ALA A 279 5.66 0.42 -5.99
C ALA A 279 6.91 -0.18 -6.66
N LYS A 280 7.50 0.54 -7.64
CA LYS A 280 8.68 0.07 -8.37
C LYS A 280 9.99 0.49 -7.70
N THR A 281 9.99 1.60 -6.98
CA THR A 281 11.22 2.19 -6.44
C THR A 281 11.25 2.26 -4.91
N GLY A 282 10.10 2.15 -4.25
CA GLY A 282 9.97 2.38 -2.81
C GLY A 282 10.10 3.84 -2.39
N LEU A 283 10.20 4.77 -3.34
CA LEU A 283 10.39 6.19 -3.05
C LEU A 283 9.08 6.82 -2.56
N PRO A 284 9.14 7.68 -1.53
CA PRO A 284 7.94 8.34 -1.00
C PRO A 284 7.33 9.28 -2.03
N LEU A 285 6.00 9.27 -2.09
CA LEU A 285 5.19 10.13 -2.96
C LEU A 285 4.53 11.24 -2.16
N TRP A 286 3.85 10.87 -1.07
CA TRP A 286 3.26 11.80 -0.11
C TRP A 286 3.10 11.11 1.24
N GLU A 287 2.91 11.91 2.29
CA GLU A 287 2.48 11.43 3.60
C GLU A 287 1.46 12.40 4.19
N THR A 288 0.40 11.85 4.77
CA THR A 288 -0.68 12.61 5.40
C THR A 288 -0.79 12.20 6.86
N GLN A 289 -0.73 13.17 7.77
CA GLN A 289 -1.03 12.93 9.17
C GLN A 289 -2.54 12.71 9.33
N MET A 290 -2.93 11.52 9.75
CA MET A 290 -4.34 11.13 9.93
C MET A 290 -4.93 11.73 11.22
N ALA A 291 -4.09 11.79 12.27
CA ALA A 291 -4.42 12.33 13.58
C ALA A 291 -3.15 12.74 14.36
N ASP A 292 -3.34 13.47 15.45
CA ASP A 292 -2.25 13.88 16.34
C ASP A 292 -1.80 12.71 17.23
N HIS A 293 -0.67 12.09 16.89
CA HIS A 293 -0.13 10.96 17.64
C HIS A 293 0.22 11.29 19.09
N LEU A 294 0.44 12.57 19.43
CA LEU A 294 0.67 12.99 20.82
C LEU A 294 -0.59 12.90 21.69
N GLN A 295 -1.76 12.65 21.07
CA GLN A 295 -3.01 12.37 21.77
C GLN A 295 -3.31 10.87 21.89
N GLY A 296 -2.33 10.00 21.57
CA GLY A 296 -2.49 8.53 21.67
C GLY A 296 -2.88 7.84 20.36
N PHE A 297 -3.11 8.58 19.28
CA PHE A 297 -3.43 8.00 17.98
C PHE A 297 -2.24 7.26 17.37
N SER A 298 -2.50 6.10 16.78
CA SER A 298 -1.53 5.33 16.00
C SER A 298 -2.19 4.61 14.82
N GLY A 299 -1.40 4.15 13.85
CA GLY A 299 -1.89 3.39 12.70
C GLY A 299 -1.17 2.05 12.56
N THR A 300 -1.87 0.96 12.86
CA THR A 300 -1.31 -0.40 12.86
C THR A 300 -1.79 -1.26 11.69
N MET A 301 -2.89 -0.89 11.03
CA MET A 301 -3.53 -1.69 10.00
C MET A 301 -2.89 -1.64 8.61
N ALA A 302 -3.23 -2.60 7.76
CA ALA A 302 -3.10 -2.44 6.32
C ALA A 302 -4.29 -1.62 5.78
N PRO A 303 -4.07 -0.54 5.00
CA PRO A 303 -5.17 0.16 4.34
C PRO A 303 -5.96 -0.74 3.38
N LEU A 304 -7.13 -0.28 2.93
CA LEU A 304 -7.90 -0.92 1.86
C LEU A 304 -7.89 -0.03 0.61
N ALA A 305 -7.35 -0.54 -0.50
CA ALA A 305 -7.50 0.09 -1.81
C ALA A 305 -8.89 -0.23 -2.37
N LEU A 306 -9.73 0.79 -2.53
CA LEU A 306 -11.12 0.63 -2.95
C LEU A 306 -11.45 1.64 -4.05
N ARG A 307 -11.65 1.13 -5.27
CA ARG A 307 -11.96 1.94 -6.46
C ARG A 307 -10.87 3.00 -6.71
N ASP A 308 -11.18 4.25 -6.41
CA ASP A 308 -10.36 5.43 -6.60
C ASP A 308 -9.86 6.01 -5.26
N LYS A 309 -9.91 5.23 -4.16
CA LYS A 309 -9.63 5.69 -2.79
C LYS A 309 -8.79 4.70 -2.01
N ILE A 310 -8.11 5.21 -0.99
CA ILE A 310 -7.49 4.41 0.06
C ILE A 310 -8.27 4.63 1.35
N VAL A 311 -8.86 3.57 1.89
CA VAL A 311 -9.60 3.61 3.16
C VAL A 311 -8.68 3.14 4.28
N ALA A 312 -8.65 3.86 5.39
CA ALA A 312 -7.81 3.53 6.53
C ALA A 312 -8.54 3.85 7.84
N GLY A 313 -8.37 2.98 8.83
CA GLY A 313 -8.83 3.17 10.20
C GLY A 313 -7.75 3.75 11.09
N ILE A 314 -7.97 3.70 12.40
CA ILE A 314 -7.06 4.25 13.41
C ILE A 314 -7.03 3.38 14.67
N SER A 315 -5.96 3.48 15.45
CA SER A 315 -5.76 2.82 16.73
C SER A 315 -5.58 3.84 17.86
N GLY A 316 -5.75 3.39 19.11
CA GLY A 316 -5.46 4.16 20.33
C GLY A 316 -6.60 4.24 21.34
N ALA A 317 -7.55 3.30 21.34
CA ALA A 317 -8.71 3.36 22.22
C ALA A 317 -8.30 3.38 23.71
N GLU A 318 -7.23 2.66 24.05
CA GLU A 318 -6.64 2.58 25.40
C GLU A 318 -6.07 3.93 25.88
N PHE A 319 -5.91 4.89 24.97
CA PHE A 319 -5.45 6.25 25.25
C PHE A 319 -6.58 7.29 25.19
N GLY A 320 -7.85 6.86 25.13
CA GLY A 320 -9.00 7.76 25.12
C GLY A 320 -9.12 8.58 23.83
N VAL A 321 -8.64 8.04 22.70
CA VAL A 321 -8.86 8.66 21.39
C VAL A 321 -10.32 8.53 20.97
N ARG A 322 -10.76 9.33 19.98
CA ARG A 322 -12.04 9.11 19.29
C ARG A 322 -11.77 8.47 17.93
N GLY A 323 -12.16 7.21 17.77
CA GLY A 323 -11.92 6.44 16.56
C GLY A 323 -12.63 6.99 15.31
N PHE A 324 -12.11 6.62 14.15
CA PHE A 324 -12.65 7.03 12.86
C PHE A 324 -12.23 6.10 11.72
N ILE A 325 -12.91 6.17 10.60
CA ILE A 325 -12.53 5.59 9.31
C ILE A 325 -12.43 6.74 8.31
N ASP A 326 -11.31 6.84 7.61
CA ASP A 326 -11.07 7.87 6.60
C ASP A 326 -10.90 7.23 5.23
N ALA A 327 -11.36 7.93 4.19
CA ALA A 327 -10.91 7.69 2.83
C ALA A 327 -10.04 8.82 2.32
N TYR A 328 -9.01 8.47 1.57
CA TYR A 328 -8.02 9.38 1.02
C TYR A 328 -7.94 9.26 -0.50
N ASP A 329 -7.70 10.40 -1.14
CA ASP A 329 -7.30 10.45 -2.54
C ASP A 329 -5.91 9.81 -2.69
N PRO A 330 -5.76 8.76 -3.51
CA PRO A 330 -4.52 8.00 -3.64
C PRO A 330 -3.41 8.81 -4.34
N ALA A 331 -3.79 9.84 -5.12
CA ALA A 331 -2.86 10.66 -5.87
C ALA A 331 -2.17 11.70 -4.96
N THR A 332 -2.93 12.28 -4.03
CA THR A 332 -2.57 13.49 -3.28
C THR A 332 -2.51 13.30 -1.76
N GLY A 333 -3.11 12.23 -1.24
CA GLY A 333 -3.24 12.02 0.21
C GLY A 333 -4.28 12.92 0.87
N LYS A 334 -5.10 13.64 0.10
CA LYS A 334 -6.20 14.47 0.63
C LYS A 334 -7.30 13.58 1.19
N ARG A 335 -7.73 13.84 2.43
CA ARG A 335 -8.91 13.18 3.01
C ARG A 335 -10.18 13.58 2.23
N LEU A 336 -10.92 12.58 1.76
CA LEU A 336 -12.15 12.72 0.99
C LEU A 336 -13.39 12.69 1.87
N TRP A 337 -13.43 11.77 2.83
CA TRP A 337 -14.48 11.68 3.84
C TRP A 337 -13.93 11.08 5.13
N ARG A 338 -14.65 11.32 6.23
CA ARG A 338 -14.44 10.70 7.55
C ARG A 338 -15.77 10.17 8.06
N PHE A 339 -15.75 8.97 8.62
CA PHE A 339 -16.78 8.44 9.50
C PHE A 339 -16.20 8.37 10.92
N ASP A 340 -16.71 9.16 11.86
CA ASP A 340 -16.34 9.00 13.27
C ASP A 340 -17.05 7.77 13.83
N SER A 341 -16.32 6.84 14.46
CA SER A 341 -16.91 5.62 15.03
C SER A 341 -17.74 5.90 16.28
N ILE A 342 -17.50 7.04 16.91
CA ILE A 342 -18.32 7.57 18.00
C ILE A 342 -19.05 8.81 17.49
N PRO A 343 -20.39 8.85 17.47
CA PRO A 343 -21.17 9.99 17.03
C PRO A 343 -21.03 11.18 18.00
N GLY A 344 -20.88 12.39 17.45
CA GLY A 344 -20.89 13.63 18.22
C GLY A 344 -22.30 14.17 18.50
N PRO A 345 -22.44 15.29 19.23
CA PRO A 345 -23.73 15.87 19.58
C PRO A 345 -24.66 16.06 18.38
N GLY A 346 -25.91 15.63 18.51
CA GLY A 346 -26.93 15.70 17.45
C GLY A 346 -26.82 14.63 16.37
N GLN A 347 -25.83 13.74 16.41
CA GLN A 347 -25.72 12.59 15.52
C GLN A 347 -26.41 11.36 16.11
N PHE A 348 -26.93 10.48 15.26
CA PHE A 348 -27.55 9.22 15.68
C PHE A 348 -26.57 8.40 16.54
N GLY A 349 -27.03 7.95 17.71
CA GLY A 349 -26.26 7.14 18.65
C GLY A 349 -25.52 7.96 19.71
N ASN A 350 -25.39 9.28 19.57
CA ASN A 350 -24.71 10.08 20.60
C ASN A 350 -25.47 10.08 21.94
N ASN A 351 -26.80 9.94 21.89
CA ASN A 351 -27.65 9.81 23.06
C ASN A 351 -27.41 8.53 23.89
N THR A 352 -26.59 7.60 23.41
CA THR A 352 -26.17 6.41 24.18
C THR A 352 -24.85 6.62 24.91
N TRP A 353 -24.35 7.86 24.98
CA TRP A 353 -23.17 8.24 25.75
C TRP A 353 -23.57 9.23 26.83
N GLU A 354 -23.09 9.00 28.05
CA GLU A 354 -23.32 9.90 29.18
C GLU A 354 -22.45 11.15 29.07
N GLY A 355 -23.08 12.33 29.10
CA GLY A 355 -22.39 13.61 29.06
C GLY A 355 -21.42 13.72 27.89
N ASP A 356 -20.16 14.06 28.18
CA ASP A 356 -19.10 14.25 27.18
C ASP A 356 -18.17 13.04 27.01
N SER A 357 -18.54 11.87 27.56
CA SER A 357 -17.75 10.63 27.46
C SER A 357 -17.43 10.22 26.01
N TRP A 358 -18.31 10.56 25.07
CA TRP A 358 -18.13 10.33 23.63
C TRP A 358 -16.86 10.96 23.04
N SER A 359 -16.37 12.07 23.62
CA SER A 359 -15.23 12.82 23.09
C SER A 359 -13.88 12.11 23.27
N ARG A 360 -13.82 11.15 24.20
CA ARG A 360 -12.64 10.33 24.52
C ARG A 360 -12.98 8.84 24.65
N GLY A 361 -14.01 8.41 23.94
CA GLY A 361 -14.67 7.12 24.16
C GLY A 361 -14.04 5.93 23.44
N GLY A 362 -12.83 6.01 22.89
CA GLY A 362 -12.16 4.90 22.21
C GLY A 362 -12.74 4.58 20.83
N ALA A 363 -13.27 3.36 20.68
CA ALA A 363 -13.90 2.79 19.48
C ALA A 363 -12.98 2.82 18.25
N SER A 364 -11.74 2.37 18.42
CA SER A 364 -10.75 2.30 17.34
C SER A 364 -11.17 1.35 16.23
N THR A 365 -10.60 1.51 15.04
CA THR A 365 -11.01 0.83 13.79
C THR A 365 -9.82 0.11 13.17
N TRP A 366 -9.05 -0.58 14.01
CA TRP A 366 -7.64 -0.92 13.78
C TRP A 366 -7.38 -2.18 12.93
N MET A 367 -8.43 -2.78 12.37
CA MET A 367 -8.36 -3.88 11.40
C MET A 367 -8.99 -3.49 10.08
N THR A 368 -8.45 -4.03 8.98
CA THR A 368 -8.88 -3.71 7.61
C THR A 368 -10.31 -4.18 7.37
N GLY A 369 -11.20 -3.31 6.92
CA GLY A 369 -12.56 -3.71 6.54
C GLY A 369 -12.64 -4.59 5.29
N THR A 370 -13.86 -5.00 4.95
CA THR A 370 -14.18 -5.77 3.74
C THR A 370 -15.22 -5.03 2.89
N TYR A 371 -15.38 -5.43 1.64
CA TYR A 371 -16.23 -4.72 0.69
C TYR A 371 -17.05 -5.71 -0.14
N ASP A 372 -18.32 -5.39 -0.34
CA ASP A 372 -19.19 -6.08 -1.27
C ASP A 372 -19.37 -5.23 -2.55
N PRO A 373 -18.79 -5.67 -3.69
CA PRO A 373 -18.97 -5.00 -4.97
C PRO A 373 -20.40 -5.06 -5.54
N GLU A 374 -21.25 -5.98 -5.08
CA GLU A 374 -22.62 -6.15 -5.59
C GLU A 374 -23.60 -5.20 -4.91
N SER A 375 -23.56 -5.09 -3.57
CA SER A 375 -24.36 -4.10 -2.83
C SER A 375 -23.70 -2.72 -2.69
N ASP A 376 -22.49 -2.56 -3.23
CA ASP A 376 -21.62 -1.38 -3.07
C ASP A 376 -21.49 -0.94 -1.60
N THR A 377 -21.14 -1.89 -0.72
CA THR A 377 -21.13 -1.68 0.74
C THR A 377 -19.77 -1.99 1.34
N LEU A 378 -19.22 -1.04 2.08
CA LEU A 378 -18.01 -1.20 2.88
C LEU A 378 -18.39 -1.63 4.30
N TYR A 379 -17.81 -2.72 4.78
CA TYR A 379 -18.02 -3.24 6.14
C TYR A 379 -16.77 -3.03 6.98
N TRP A 380 -16.96 -2.58 8.21
CA TRP A 380 -15.84 -2.30 9.11
C TRP A 380 -16.20 -2.60 10.56
N GLY A 381 -15.31 -3.32 11.24
CA GLY A 381 -15.43 -3.63 12.66
C GLY A 381 -14.89 -2.50 13.55
N ILE A 382 -15.58 -2.21 14.65
CA ILE A 382 -15.26 -1.13 15.59
C ILE A 382 -14.95 -1.72 16.95
N GLY A 383 -13.88 -1.23 17.56
CA GLY A 383 -13.33 -1.68 18.83
C GLY A 383 -14.11 -1.26 20.08
N ASN A 384 -13.52 -1.58 21.23
CA ASN A 384 -13.96 -1.24 22.58
C ASN A 384 -14.28 0.25 22.80
N PRO A 385 -15.23 0.60 23.69
CA PRO A 385 -15.38 1.93 24.24
C PRO A 385 -14.34 2.20 25.36
N GLY A 386 -13.91 3.44 25.51
CA GLY A 386 -12.93 3.89 26.50
C GLY A 386 -13.56 4.72 27.64
N PRO A 387 -13.13 4.55 28.91
CA PRO A 387 -12.15 3.58 29.40
C PRO A 387 -12.65 2.14 29.27
N ASP A 388 -11.78 1.24 28.84
CA ASP A 388 -12.03 -0.18 28.50
C ASP A 388 -12.83 -0.96 29.58
N LEU A 389 -12.37 -0.94 30.83
CA LEU A 389 -12.90 -1.80 31.89
C LEU A 389 -13.85 -1.09 32.86
N ASN A 390 -13.87 0.25 32.85
CA ASN A 390 -14.71 1.06 33.73
C ASN A 390 -15.85 1.75 32.97
N GLY A 391 -17.02 1.12 32.97
CA GLY A 391 -18.24 1.66 32.35
C GLY A 391 -18.92 2.77 33.13
N ASP A 392 -18.62 2.97 34.42
CA ASP A 392 -19.37 3.88 35.31
C ASP A 392 -19.33 5.35 34.88
N VAL A 393 -18.29 5.73 34.11
CA VAL A 393 -18.06 7.09 33.60
C VAL A 393 -18.54 7.31 32.16
N ARG A 394 -19.17 6.29 31.57
CA ARG A 394 -19.65 6.27 30.18
C ARG A 394 -20.92 5.45 30.05
N LYS A 395 -21.93 5.72 30.89
CA LYS A 395 -23.18 4.95 30.85
C LYS A 395 -23.88 5.00 29.49
N GLY A 396 -24.65 3.95 29.21
CA GLY A 396 -25.38 3.74 27.96
C GLY A 396 -24.66 2.76 27.03
N ASP A 397 -25.31 2.44 25.90
CA ASP A 397 -24.82 1.41 24.96
C ASP A 397 -23.48 1.75 24.28
N ASN A 398 -23.05 3.02 24.32
CA ASN A 398 -21.79 3.51 23.75
C ASN A 398 -21.64 3.30 22.22
N LEU A 399 -22.72 3.49 21.45
CA LEU A 399 -22.66 3.33 19.99
C LEU A 399 -21.61 4.24 19.32
N PHE A 400 -20.84 3.79 18.33
CA PHE A 400 -20.87 2.48 17.68
C PHE A 400 -19.70 1.58 18.11
N SER A 401 -19.27 1.64 19.39
CA SER A 401 -18.26 0.68 19.88
C SER A 401 -18.76 -0.76 19.72
N CYS A 402 -17.82 -1.71 19.64
CA CYS A 402 -18.09 -3.14 19.57
C CYS A 402 -19.18 -3.49 18.52
N SER A 403 -19.06 -2.88 17.35
CA SER A 403 -20.05 -2.98 16.28
C SER A 403 -19.41 -3.31 14.95
N VAL A 404 -20.18 -3.90 14.04
CA VAL A 404 -19.91 -3.80 12.60
C VAL A 404 -20.77 -2.68 12.03
N VAL A 405 -20.14 -1.80 11.24
CA VAL A 405 -20.84 -0.76 10.47
C VAL A 405 -20.79 -1.08 8.98
N ALA A 406 -21.90 -0.83 8.30
CA ALA A 406 -22.00 -0.84 6.85
C ALA A 406 -22.04 0.60 6.35
N LEU A 407 -21.09 0.97 5.49
CA LEU A 407 -20.89 2.31 4.98
C LEU A 407 -21.08 2.35 3.46
N ASP A 408 -21.59 3.47 2.97
CA ASP A 408 -21.47 3.85 1.57
C ASP A 408 -19.99 4.19 1.28
N PRO A 409 -19.30 3.50 0.36
CA PRO A 409 -17.86 3.68 0.14
C PRO A 409 -17.52 5.03 -0.52
N LYS A 410 -18.49 5.65 -1.20
CA LYS A 410 -18.31 6.94 -1.87
C LYS A 410 -18.31 8.10 -0.87
N THR A 411 -19.15 8.00 0.16
CA THR A 411 -19.45 9.13 1.07
C THR A 411 -19.08 8.89 2.52
N GLY A 412 -18.82 7.64 2.93
CA GLY A 412 -18.63 7.25 4.33
C GLY A 412 -19.91 7.26 5.17
N LYS A 413 -21.08 7.49 4.55
CA LYS A 413 -22.36 7.52 5.28
C LYS A 413 -22.75 6.12 5.75
N ARG A 414 -23.16 6.01 7.00
CA ARG A 414 -23.70 4.77 7.57
C ARG A 414 -24.98 4.35 6.86
N LYS A 415 -24.99 3.16 6.28
CA LYS A 415 -26.18 2.46 5.78
C LYS A 415 -26.91 1.78 6.93
N TRP A 416 -26.18 0.95 7.69
CA TRP A 416 -26.68 0.25 8.88
C TRP A 416 -25.51 -0.08 9.82
N HIS A 417 -25.83 -0.57 11.02
CA HIS A 417 -24.83 -1.13 11.94
C HIS A 417 -25.47 -2.28 12.75
N PHE A 418 -24.64 -3.11 13.36
CA PHE A 418 -25.02 -4.07 14.37
C PHE A 418 -23.99 -4.02 15.50
N GLN A 419 -24.46 -3.78 16.73
CA GLN A 419 -23.61 -3.75 17.92
C GLN A 419 -23.64 -5.13 18.59
N PHE A 420 -22.48 -5.75 18.74
CA PHE A 420 -22.32 -7.06 19.36
C PHE A 420 -22.36 -6.96 20.88
N THR A 421 -21.69 -5.95 21.44
CA THR A 421 -21.54 -5.77 22.89
C THR A 421 -21.91 -4.34 23.31
N PRO A 422 -23.21 -4.07 23.57
CA PRO A 422 -23.62 -2.81 24.17
C PRO A 422 -22.99 -2.60 25.54
N HIS A 423 -22.51 -1.39 25.81
CA HIS A 423 -21.87 -1.04 27.09
C HIS A 423 -20.73 -2.01 27.48
N ASP A 424 -19.84 -2.32 26.54
CA ASP A 424 -18.71 -3.21 26.81
C ASP A 424 -17.88 -2.73 28.02
N VAL A 425 -17.45 -3.68 28.85
CA VAL A 425 -16.58 -3.47 30.03
C VAL A 425 -15.49 -4.54 30.11
N HIS A 426 -15.25 -5.25 29.00
CA HIS A 426 -14.35 -6.40 28.94
C HIS A 426 -13.25 -6.25 27.89
N ASP A 427 -13.15 -5.11 27.21
CA ASP A 427 -12.22 -4.88 26.12
C ASP A 427 -12.50 -5.84 24.93
N TRP A 428 -13.78 -6.02 24.60
CA TRP A 428 -14.22 -6.92 23.52
C TRP A 428 -14.38 -6.17 22.20
N ASP A 429 -13.24 -5.77 21.65
CA ASP A 429 -13.17 -5.21 20.30
C ASP A 429 -13.93 -6.06 19.29
N SER A 430 -14.78 -5.44 18.48
CA SER A 430 -15.46 -6.13 17.37
C SER A 430 -14.77 -5.83 16.04
N THR A 431 -13.44 -5.91 16.02
CA THR A 431 -12.60 -5.60 14.85
C THR A 431 -12.25 -6.84 14.02
N GLU A 432 -12.79 -8.00 14.38
CA GLU A 432 -12.66 -9.23 13.61
C GLU A 432 -13.18 -9.05 12.17
N THR A 433 -12.61 -9.85 11.27
CA THR A 433 -12.90 -9.80 9.84
C THR A 433 -14.38 -10.03 9.53
N PRO A 434 -15.08 -9.09 8.87
CA PRO A 434 -16.40 -9.36 8.32
C PRO A 434 -16.26 -10.21 7.04
N VAL A 435 -16.54 -11.52 7.13
CA VAL A 435 -16.44 -12.46 5.98
C VAL A 435 -17.75 -12.48 5.21
N LEU A 436 -17.71 -12.12 3.92
CA LEU A 436 -18.90 -11.97 3.07
C LEU A 436 -19.12 -13.23 2.24
N VAL A 437 -20.21 -13.97 2.46
CA VAL A 437 -20.51 -15.19 1.71
C VAL A 437 -21.87 -15.10 1.01
N VAL A 438 -21.94 -15.68 -0.19
CA VAL A 438 -23.22 -15.97 -0.84
C VAL A 438 -23.59 -17.40 -0.49
N ALA A 439 -24.64 -17.59 0.30
CA ALA A 439 -25.10 -18.90 0.73
C ALA A 439 -26.61 -19.03 0.47
N CYS A 440 -27.02 -20.18 -0.07
CA CYS A 440 -28.42 -20.57 -0.04
C CYS A 440 -28.75 -21.01 1.38
N PHE A 441 -29.51 -20.21 2.12
CA PHE A 441 -30.08 -20.66 3.37
C PHE A 441 -31.27 -21.56 3.04
N PRO A 442 -31.27 -22.84 3.42
CA PRO A 442 -32.48 -23.64 3.34
C PRO A 442 -33.53 -22.94 4.19
N THR A 443 -34.69 -22.66 3.59
CA THR A 443 -35.87 -22.14 4.27
C THR A 443 -36.32 -23.16 5.30
N ALA A 444 -35.75 -23.12 6.50
CA ALA A 444 -36.25 -23.85 7.65
C ALA A 444 -37.20 -22.91 8.43
N PRO A 445 -38.47 -23.30 8.64
CA PRO A 445 -39.31 -22.58 9.60
C PRO A 445 -38.72 -22.84 10.98
N SER A 446 -38.34 -21.77 11.70
CA SER A 446 -37.88 -21.77 13.11
C SER A 446 -36.37 -21.68 13.43
N LEU A 447 -35.55 -21.00 12.62
CA LEU A 447 -34.44 -20.25 13.22
C LEU A 447 -34.91 -18.83 13.51
N HIS A 448 -35.17 -18.52 14.79
CA HIS A 448 -35.18 -17.14 15.27
C HIS A 448 -33.75 -16.59 15.22
N LEU A 449 -33.28 -16.29 14.01
CA LEU A 449 -32.23 -15.30 13.85
C LEU A 449 -32.85 -13.94 14.20
N PRO A 450 -32.15 -13.06 14.93
CA PRO A 450 -32.59 -11.68 15.06
C PRO A 450 -32.85 -11.15 13.64
N ARG A 451 -34.01 -10.51 13.44
CA ARG A 451 -34.39 -9.95 12.15
C ARG A 451 -33.31 -8.95 11.73
N PHE A 452 -32.35 -9.40 10.93
CA PHE A 452 -31.52 -8.48 10.15
C PHE A 452 -32.48 -7.60 9.33
N PRO A 453 -32.26 -6.28 9.25
CA PRO A 453 -33.01 -5.48 8.29
C PRO A 453 -32.83 -6.14 6.92
N PRO A 454 -33.89 -6.21 6.09
CA PRO A 454 -33.89 -7.04 4.89
C PRO A 454 -32.67 -6.71 4.03
N LEU A 455 -31.72 -7.64 3.99
CA LEU A 455 -30.73 -7.70 2.93
C LEU A 455 -31.54 -7.74 1.64
N LEU A 456 -31.31 -6.79 0.74
CA LEU A 456 -31.86 -6.80 -0.61
C LEU A 456 -31.37 -8.07 -1.30
N ILE A 457 -32.16 -9.13 -1.22
CA ILE A 457 -32.03 -10.31 -2.05
C ILE A 457 -32.35 -9.83 -3.47
N SER A 458 -31.32 -9.61 -4.27
CA SER A 458 -31.46 -9.37 -5.71
C SER A 458 -32.05 -10.62 -6.34
N SER A 459 -33.34 -10.58 -6.64
CA SER A 459 -34.03 -11.62 -7.40
C SER A 459 -33.90 -11.31 -8.89
N GLN A 460 -32.76 -11.65 -9.48
CA GLN A 460 -32.65 -11.85 -10.93
C GLN A 460 -31.84 -13.11 -11.20
N LEU A 461 -32.49 -14.26 -11.02
CA LEU A 461 -32.10 -15.50 -11.69
C LEU A 461 -33.09 -15.72 -12.83
N ALA A 462 -32.59 -15.71 -14.06
CA ALA A 462 -33.31 -16.16 -15.24
C ALA A 462 -33.71 -17.64 -15.08
N PRO A 463 -34.86 -18.08 -15.62
CA PRO A 463 -35.31 -19.46 -15.48
C PRO A 463 -34.42 -20.42 -16.29
N PRO A 464 -34.27 -21.68 -15.85
CA PRO A 464 -33.53 -22.69 -16.59
C PRO A 464 -34.28 -23.05 -17.87
N VAL A 465 -33.53 -23.09 -18.98
CA VAL A 465 -33.99 -23.68 -20.24
C VAL A 465 -34.09 -25.20 -20.03
N VAL A 466 -35.25 -25.77 -20.40
CA VAL A 466 -35.55 -27.21 -20.41
C VAL A 466 -34.75 -27.93 -21.48
#